data_AF-A0A2N7QRJ5-F1
#
_entry.id   AF-A0A2N7QRJ5-F1
#
_cell.length_a   1.000
_cell.length_b   1.000
_cell.length_c   1.000
_cell.angle_alpha   90.00
_cell.angle_beta   90.00
_cell.angle_gamma   90.00
#
_symmetry.space_group_name_H-M   'P 1'
#
loop_
_entity.id
_entity.type
_entity.pdbx_description
1 polymer ?
#
loop_
_entity_poly.entity_id
_entity_poly.type
_entity_poly.pdbx_seq_one_letter_code
_entity_poly.pdbx_strand_id
1 'polypeptide(L)'
;MSTHIIVVHVDELSSEPAEQFAEGIAHHGLDVQRIARPAPGPYAGMQWLLPTAVVLFFGKSYFDGFLKEAGKDHYNLLKKATAKLTKEYIGPAAKKVLVVFSKGKIQSGDPEYSLTYSVVGELDERVTAKLLLEPQLSNDESAAAVAAFLDFLKSFHDGALDADSISGLKEAPMMGGKLLVHFNQESQRLEVIAPIPEHVRNGLPT
;
A
#
# COMPACT_ATOMS: atom_id res chain seq x y z
N MET A 1 -9.66 -16.36 14.52
CA MET A 1 -8.88 -15.17 14.90
C MET A 1 -8.92 -14.23 13.71
N SER A 2 -9.31 -12.98 13.91
CA SER A 2 -9.29 -11.98 12.84
C SER A 2 -7.92 -11.32 12.84
N THR A 3 -7.17 -11.45 11.75
CA THR A 3 -5.81 -10.90 11.66
C THR A 3 -5.85 -9.38 11.57
N HIS A 4 -5.09 -8.67 12.41
CA HIS A 4 -5.08 -7.20 12.41
C HIS A 4 -4.11 -6.65 11.36
N ILE A 5 -2.85 -7.09 11.40
CA ILE A 5 -1.80 -6.58 10.54
C ILE A 5 -0.95 -7.74 10.03
N ILE A 6 -0.57 -7.71 8.76
CA ILE A 6 0.33 -8.69 8.16
C ILE A 6 1.45 -7.98 7.44
N VAL A 7 2.69 -8.37 7.72
CA VAL A 7 3.83 -8.03 6.87
C VAL A 7 4.19 -9.27 6.05
N VAL A 8 3.89 -9.21 4.74
CA VAL A 8 4.32 -10.25 3.79
C VAL A 8 5.62 -9.79 3.16
N HIS A 9 6.64 -10.64 3.11
CA HIS A 9 7.87 -10.36 2.38
C HIS A 9 8.37 -11.59 1.65
N VAL A 10 9.10 -11.39 0.54
CA VAL A 10 9.84 -12.49 -0.08
C VAL A 10 11.00 -12.93 0.82
N ASP A 11 11.28 -14.22 0.86
CA ASP A 11 12.28 -14.86 1.72
C ASP A 11 13.73 -14.51 1.37
N GLU A 12 13.98 -14.03 0.16
CA GLU A 12 15.28 -13.45 -0.24
C GLU A 12 15.59 -12.10 0.44
N LEU A 13 14.58 -11.42 0.99
CA LEU A 13 14.76 -10.17 1.73
C LEU A 13 14.95 -10.48 3.22
N SER A 14 15.76 -9.66 3.89
CA SER A 14 15.89 -9.71 5.35
C SER A 14 14.53 -9.55 6.03
N SER A 15 14.25 -10.40 7.02
CA SER A 15 13.06 -10.28 7.86
C SER A 15 13.16 -9.12 8.86
N GLU A 16 14.37 -8.61 9.13
CA GLU A 16 14.64 -7.61 10.18
C GLU A 16 13.70 -6.39 10.13
N PRO A 17 13.43 -5.74 8.98
CA PRO A 17 12.47 -4.62 8.95
C PRO A 17 11.05 -5.02 9.39
N ALA A 18 10.61 -6.22 9.03
CA ALA A 18 9.30 -6.73 9.43
C ALA A 18 9.25 -7.07 10.94
N GLU A 19 10.35 -7.55 11.51
CA GLU A 19 10.45 -7.82 12.96
C GLU A 19 10.43 -6.50 13.74
N GLN A 20 11.28 -5.54 13.35
CA GLN A 20 11.33 -4.22 13.97
C GLN A 20 9.99 -3.49 13.89
N PHE A 21 9.26 -3.63 12.79
CA PHE A 21 7.91 -3.08 12.65
C PHE A 21 6.95 -3.73 13.67
N ALA A 22 6.92 -5.07 13.73
CA ALA A 22 6.02 -5.81 14.61
C ALA A 22 6.30 -5.54 16.09
N GLU A 23 7.57 -5.52 16.48
CA GLU A 23 8.01 -5.18 17.84
C GLU A 23 7.67 -3.72 18.19
N GLY A 24 7.85 -2.81 17.23
CA GLY A 24 7.60 -1.38 17.42
C GLY A 24 6.14 -1.01 17.66
N ILE A 25 5.19 -1.89 17.33
CA ILE A 25 3.74 -1.68 17.54
C ILE A 25 3.12 -2.69 18.50
N ALA A 26 3.93 -3.58 19.08
CA ALA A 26 3.46 -4.67 19.91
C ALA A 26 2.58 -4.15 21.06
N HIS A 27 1.40 -4.75 21.21
CA HIS A 27 0.45 -4.39 22.25
C HIS A 27 -0.39 -5.61 22.61
N HIS A 28 -0.86 -5.71 23.85
CA HIS A 28 -1.78 -6.75 24.25
C HIS A 28 -3.06 -6.70 23.39
N GLY A 29 -3.45 -7.84 22.83
CA GLY A 29 -4.61 -7.95 21.93
C GLY A 29 -4.34 -7.60 20.46
N LEU A 30 -3.14 -7.15 20.10
CA LEU A 30 -2.78 -6.92 18.70
C LEU A 30 -2.20 -8.19 18.06
N ASP A 31 -2.87 -8.77 17.05
CA ASP A 31 -2.31 -9.81 16.20
C ASP A 31 -1.52 -9.21 15.02
N VAL A 32 -0.19 -9.36 15.04
CA VAL A 32 0.70 -8.99 13.93
C VAL A 32 1.36 -10.23 13.37
N GLN A 33 1.05 -10.56 12.12
CA GLN A 33 1.63 -11.71 11.44
C GLN A 33 2.77 -11.28 10.52
N ARG A 34 3.80 -12.11 10.43
CA ARG A 34 4.92 -11.95 9.51
C ARG A 34 4.97 -13.19 8.65
N ILE A 35 4.81 -13.01 7.34
CA ILE A 35 4.72 -14.11 6.38
C ILE A 35 5.87 -13.96 5.39
N ALA A 36 6.85 -14.85 5.50
CA ALA A 36 7.84 -15.05 4.45
C ALA A 36 7.21 -15.90 3.34
N ARG A 37 7.42 -15.50 2.08
CA ARG A 37 7.01 -16.28 0.90
C ARG A 37 8.19 -16.49 -0.04
N PRO A 38 8.22 -17.57 -0.83
CA PRO A 38 9.23 -17.74 -1.85
C PRO A 38 9.25 -16.57 -2.84
N ALA A 39 10.44 -16.22 -3.31
CA ALA A 39 10.59 -15.29 -4.41
C ALA A 39 9.73 -15.73 -5.61
N PRO A 40 8.86 -14.85 -6.11
CA PRO A 40 7.99 -15.23 -7.21
C PRO A 40 8.78 -15.33 -8.51
N GLY A 41 8.41 -16.30 -9.34
CA GLY A 41 8.85 -16.36 -10.73
C GLY A 41 8.33 -15.18 -11.57
N PRO A 42 8.56 -15.19 -12.89
CA PRO A 42 8.10 -14.13 -13.76
C PRO A 42 6.57 -13.97 -13.71
N TYR A 43 6.11 -12.73 -13.56
CA TYR A 43 4.69 -12.40 -13.64
C TYR A 43 4.32 -11.90 -15.04
N ALA A 44 3.14 -12.31 -15.51
CA ALA A 44 2.45 -11.67 -16.62
C ALA A 44 1.17 -11.01 -16.08
N GLY A 45 1.12 -9.68 -16.05
CA GLY A 45 -0.04 -8.96 -15.53
C GLY A 45 0.12 -7.45 -15.59
N MET A 46 -0.94 -6.74 -15.17
CA MET A 46 -0.90 -5.29 -15.03
C MET A 46 0.00 -4.91 -13.85
N GLN A 47 1.03 -4.12 -14.13
CA GLN A 47 2.13 -3.81 -13.22
C GLN A 47 1.66 -3.37 -11.83
N TRP A 48 0.69 -2.46 -11.74
CA TRP A 48 0.22 -1.90 -10.47
C TRP A 48 -0.63 -2.88 -9.64
N LEU A 49 -1.18 -3.92 -10.28
CA LEU A 49 -1.93 -5.00 -9.60
C LEU A 49 -1.05 -6.17 -9.18
N LEU A 50 0.21 -6.21 -9.62
CA LEU A 50 1.14 -7.26 -9.21
C LEU A 50 1.40 -7.21 -7.70
N PRO A 51 1.61 -8.38 -7.05
CA PRO A 51 2.11 -8.43 -5.69
C PRO A 51 3.50 -7.80 -5.60
N THR A 52 3.72 -6.87 -4.67
CA THR A 52 5.04 -6.31 -4.40
C THR A 52 5.91 -7.29 -3.60
N ALA A 53 7.23 -7.09 -3.61
CA ALA A 53 8.16 -7.94 -2.85
C ALA A 53 7.85 -7.92 -1.35
N VAL A 54 7.43 -6.77 -0.83
CA VAL A 54 6.97 -6.54 0.54
C VAL A 54 5.58 -5.89 0.50
N VAL A 55 4.65 -6.41 1.29
CA VAL A 55 3.30 -5.87 1.46
C VAL A 55 3.04 -5.70 2.94
N LEU A 56 2.72 -4.48 3.35
CA LEU A 56 2.11 -4.24 4.66
C LEU A 56 0.58 -4.21 4.49
N PHE A 57 -0.11 -5.18 5.08
CA PHE A 57 -1.55 -5.35 4.99
C PHE A 57 -2.22 -5.01 6.32
N PHE A 58 -3.31 -4.23 6.24
CA PHE A 58 -4.18 -3.90 7.37
C PHE A 58 -5.56 -4.54 7.17
N GLY A 59 -5.93 -5.44 8.09
CA GLY A 59 -7.26 -6.03 8.13
C GLY A 59 -8.28 -5.08 8.74
N LYS A 60 -9.56 -5.26 8.38
CA LYS A 60 -10.68 -4.48 8.94
C LYS A 60 -10.71 -4.51 10.47
N SER A 61 -10.40 -5.66 11.06
CA SER A 61 -10.39 -5.87 12.51
C SER A 61 -9.38 -5.00 13.27
N TYR A 62 -8.33 -4.49 12.61
CA TYR A 62 -7.46 -3.49 13.25
C TYR A 62 -8.23 -2.21 13.55
N PHE A 63 -8.94 -1.65 12.57
CA PHE A 63 -9.62 -0.36 12.70
C PHE A 63 -10.96 -0.49 13.45
N ASP A 64 -11.76 -1.49 13.09
CA ASP A 64 -13.13 -1.65 13.59
C ASP A 64 -13.20 -2.28 14.99
N GLY A 65 -12.13 -2.91 15.46
CA GLY A 65 -12.03 -3.57 16.76
C GLY A 65 -10.87 -3.04 17.59
N PHE A 66 -9.67 -3.54 17.34
CA PHE A 66 -8.49 -3.30 18.19
C PHE A 66 -8.22 -1.81 18.44
N LEU A 67 -8.25 -0.98 17.38
CA LEU A 67 -7.91 0.44 17.50
C LEU A 67 -8.91 1.22 18.35
N LYS A 68 -10.18 0.80 18.40
CA LYS A 68 -11.19 1.44 19.26
C LYS A 68 -10.88 1.22 20.75
N GLU A 69 -10.25 0.10 21.08
CA GLU A 69 -9.80 -0.22 22.44
C GLU A 69 -8.44 0.41 22.76
N ALA A 70 -7.48 0.31 21.84
CA ALA A 70 -6.10 0.82 22.03
C ALA A 70 -5.99 2.35 21.93
N GLY A 71 -6.93 2.98 21.21
CA GLY A 71 -7.06 4.42 21.12
C GLY A 71 -5.99 5.13 20.29
N LYS A 72 -5.98 6.46 20.41
CA LYS A 72 -5.20 7.37 19.56
C LYS A 72 -3.68 7.22 19.70
N ASP A 73 -3.21 6.87 20.88
CA ASP A 73 -1.76 6.76 21.14
C ASP A 73 -1.15 5.60 20.35
N HIS A 74 -1.84 4.45 20.32
CA HIS A 74 -1.43 3.32 19.49
C HIS A 74 -1.50 3.68 17.99
N TYR A 75 -2.53 4.42 17.56
CA TYR A 75 -2.61 4.85 16.16
C TYR A 75 -1.43 5.72 15.73
N ASN A 76 -1.00 6.64 16.58
CA ASN A 76 0.18 7.47 16.32
C ASN A 76 1.47 6.63 16.29
N LEU A 77 1.57 5.61 17.15
CA LEU A 77 2.67 4.65 17.13
C LEU A 77 2.69 3.87 15.80
N LEU A 78 1.53 3.38 15.35
CA LEU A 78 1.40 2.67 14.09
C LEU A 78 1.83 3.54 12.90
N LYS A 79 1.37 4.80 12.83
CA LYS A 79 1.78 5.72 11.75
C LYS A 79 3.30 5.87 11.68
N LYS A 80 3.94 6.06 12.83
CA LYS A 80 5.41 6.18 12.92
C LYS A 80 6.12 4.89 12.50
N ALA A 81 5.65 3.74 12.97
CA ALA A 81 6.23 2.45 12.61
C ALA A 81 6.07 2.15 11.11
N THR A 82 4.91 2.47 10.53
CA THR A 82 4.65 2.29 9.10
C THR A 82 5.50 3.21 8.24
N ALA A 83 5.65 4.48 8.65
CA ALA A 83 6.55 5.41 7.99
C ALA A 83 8.00 4.92 8.06
N LYS A 84 8.46 4.39 9.21
CA LYS A 84 9.79 3.80 9.35
C LYS A 84 9.98 2.62 8.40
N LEU A 85 9.05 1.67 8.36
CA LEU A 85 9.11 0.52 7.45
C LEU A 85 9.13 0.95 5.98
N THR A 86 8.38 1.98 5.63
CA THR A 86 8.31 2.51 4.26
C THR A 86 9.66 3.05 3.79
N LYS A 87 10.43 3.69 4.67
CA LYS A 87 11.77 4.24 4.36
C LYS A 87 12.82 3.18 4.01
N GLU A 88 12.60 1.92 4.42
CA GLU A 88 13.47 0.80 4.05
C GLU A 88 13.35 0.43 2.56
N TYR A 89 12.22 0.78 1.94
CA TYR A 89 11.87 0.33 0.59
C TYR A 89 11.46 1.44 -0.38
N ILE A 90 11.31 2.67 0.10
CA ILE A 90 10.99 3.87 -0.69
C ILE A 90 12.00 4.96 -0.36
N GLY A 91 12.43 5.68 -1.39
CA GLY A 91 13.38 6.78 -1.31
C GLY A 91 14.78 6.42 -1.83
N PRO A 92 15.73 7.38 -1.77
CA PRO A 92 17.01 7.28 -2.46
C PRO A 92 17.89 6.09 -2.04
N ALA A 93 17.73 5.60 -0.81
CA ALA A 93 18.50 4.48 -0.25
C ALA A 93 17.81 3.12 -0.41
N ALA A 94 16.61 3.07 -1.00
CA ALA A 94 15.83 1.85 -1.12
C ALA A 94 16.47 0.82 -2.07
N LYS A 95 16.28 -0.47 -1.75
CA LYS A 95 16.70 -1.56 -2.64
C LYS A 95 15.86 -1.56 -3.92
N LYS A 96 16.54 -1.40 -5.07
CA LYS A 96 15.89 -1.42 -6.39
C LYS A 96 15.60 -2.86 -6.82
N VAL A 97 14.38 -3.12 -7.29
CA VAL A 97 14.02 -4.38 -7.95
C VAL A 97 14.27 -4.22 -9.45
N LEU A 98 14.96 -5.21 -10.06
CA LEU A 98 15.13 -5.25 -11.51
C LEU A 98 13.81 -5.66 -12.16
N VAL A 99 13.28 -4.81 -13.02
CA VAL A 99 12.07 -5.09 -13.80
C VAL A 99 12.49 -5.27 -15.25
N VAL A 100 12.24 -6.46 -15.80
CA VAL A 100 12.53 -6.76 -17.22
C VAL A 100 11.22 -6.78 -17.99
N PHE A 101 11.02 -5.79 -18.86
CA PHE A 101 9.89 -5.74 -19.77
C PHE A 101 10.24 -6.40 -21.11
N SER A 102 9.30 -7.14 -21.70
CA SER A 102 9.47 -7.62 -23.07
C SER A 102 9.47 -6.45 -24.05
N LYS A 103 10.35 -6.50 -25.06
CA LYS A 103 10.50 -5.46 -26.09
C LYS A 103 9.13 -5.03 -26.66
N GLY A 104 8.85 -3.72 -26.59
CA GLY A 104 7.67 -3.10 -27.21
C GLY A 104 6.38 -3.07 -26.38
N LYS A 105 6.37 -3.51 -25.11
CA LYS A 105 5.14 -3.52 -24.28
C LYS A 105 4.95 -2.33 -23.33
N ILE A 106 6.01 -1.60 -22.97
CA ILE A 106 6.01 -0.32 -22.23
C ILE A 106 7.30 0.42 -22.62
N GLN A 107 7.32 1.77 -22.61
CA GLN A 107 8.57 2.53 -22.72
C GLN A 107 9.55 2.00 -21.66
N SER A 108 10.71 1.51 -22.11
CA SER A 108 11.80 1.07 -21.25
C SER A 108 12.24 2.24 -20.35
N GLY A 109 11.79 2.22 -19.10
CA GLY A 109 12.06 3.23 -18.08
C GLY A 109 11.79 2.67 -16.68
N ASP A 110 12.23 3.42 -15.66
CA ASP A 110 11.96 3.09 -14.27
C ASP A 110 10.44 3.08 -13.99
N PRO A 111 9.93 2.16 -13.14
CA PRO A 111 8.51 2.07 -12.87
C PRO A 111 8.01 3.31 -12.09
N GLU A 112 6.88 3.90 -12.52
CA GLU A 112 6.28 5.07 -11.86
C GLU A 112 6.00 4.82 -10.37
N TYR A 113 5.48 3.63 -10.04
CA TYR A 113 5.24 3.20 -8.67
C TYR A 113 6.07 1.98 -8.29
N SER A 114 6.41 1.89 -7.01
CA SER A 114 7.23 0.82 -6.44
C SER A 114 6.64 -0.57 -6.69
N LEU A 115 7.48 -1.45 -7.21
CA LEU A 115 7.23 -2.89 -7.28
C LEU A 115 7.81 -3.64 -6.08
N THR A 116 8.60 -2.96 -5.25
CA THR A 116 9.21 -3.54 -4.05
C THR A 116 8.25 -3.47 -2.86
N TYR A 117 7.54 -2.37 -2.68
CA TYR A 117 6.76 -2.12 -1.47
C TYR A 117 5.40 -1.51 -1.77
N SER A 118 4.38 -1.98 -1.05
CA SER A 118 3.06 -1.36 -1.03
C SER A 118 2.38 -1.52 0.32
N VAL A 119 1.47 -0.59 0.61
CA VAL A 119 0.58 -0.66 1.78
C VAL A 119 -0.82 -0.98 1.29
N VAL A 120 -1.46 -1.98 1.89
CA VAL A 120 -2.77 -2.47 1.49
C VAL A 120 -3.70 -2.46 2.70
N GLY A 121 -4.94 -2.01 2.52
CA GLY A 121 -5.97 -2.08 3.54
C GLY A 121 -7.19 -2.81 3.03
N GLU A 122 -7.79 -3.64 3.87
CA GLU A 122 -9.12 -4.19 3.63
C GLU A 122 -10.16 -3.06 3.72
N LEU A 123 -11.05 -2.99 2.74
CA LEU A 123 -12.25 -2.15 2.79
C LEU A 123 -13.47 -3.03 3.09
N ASP A 124 -13.56 -4.18 2.42
CA ASP A 124 -14.63 -5.17 2.61
C ASP A 124 -14.06 -6.57 2.32
N GLU A 125 -14.81 -7.64 2.57
CA GLU A 125 -14.36 -9.04 2.50
C GLU A 125 -13.64 -9.41 1.18
N ARG A 126 -13.97 -8.71 0.08
CA ARG A 126 -13.41 -8.94 -1.26
C ARG A 126 -12.76 -7.71 -1.87
N VAL A 127 -12.70 -6.61 -1.12
CA VAL A 127 -12.28 -5.31 -1.62
C VAL A 127 -11.13 -4.79 -0.78
N THR A 128 -10.03 -4.46 -1.44
CA THR A 128 -8.84 -3.87 -0.81
C THR A 128 -8.50 -2.54 -1.46
N ALA A 129 -7.97 -1.61 -0.70
CA ALA A 129 -7.26 -0.45 -1.24
C ALA A 129 -5.76 -0.74 -1.23
N LYS A 130 -5.05 -0.37 -2.29
CA LYS A 130 -3.58 -0.44 -2.38
C LYS A 130 -3.03 0.96 -2.61
N LEU A 131 -2.19 1.40 -1.68
CA LEU A 131 -1.40 2.60 -1.83
C LEU A 131 -0.20 2.30 -2.74
N LEU A 132 -0.15 3.02 -3.85
CA LEU A 132 0.98 3.08 -4.75
C LEU A 132 1.92 4.20 -4.30
N LEU A 133 3.20 3.89 -4.17
CA LEU A 133 4.23 4.81 -3.70
C LEU A 133 5.26 4.99 -4.80
N GLU A 134 5.53 6.24 -5.19
CA GLU A 134 6.62 6.53 -6.12
C GLU A 134 7.97 6.18 -5.47
N PRO A 135 8.88 5.47 -6.18
CA PRO A 135 10.15 5.02 -5.59
C PRO A 135 11.05 6.17 -5.10
N GLN A 136 10.96 7.34 -5.72
CA GLN A 136 11.80 8.51 -5.46
C GLN A 136 11.30 9.43 -4.34
N LEU A 137 10.15 9.16 -3.71
CA LEU A 137 9.64 10.00 -2.63
C LEU A 137 10.67 10.15 -1.52
N SER A 138 10.80 11.36 -1.00
CA SER A 138 11.55 11.61 0.23
C SER A 138 10.91 10.90 1.42
N ASN A 139 11.67 10.85 2.51
CA ASN A 139 11.21 10.26 3.77
C ASN A 139 9.97 10.96 4.35
N ASP A 140 9.80 12.25 4.08
CA ASP A 140 8.67 13.04 4.61
C ASP A 140 7.45 12.91 3.70
N GLU A 141 7.65 12.93 2.38
CA GLU A 141 6.58 12.71 1.39
C GLU A 141 5.98 11.31 1.50
N SER A 142 6.83 10.28 1.65
CA SER A 142 6.36 8.90 1.85
C SER A 142 5.65 8.72 3.19
N ALA A 143 6.11 9.39 4.25
CA ALA A 143 5.42 9.40 5.54
C ALA A 143 4.04 10.08 5.45
N ALA A 144 3.93 11.19 4.73
CA ALA A 144 2.66 11.87 4.48
C ALA A 144 1.68 10.99 3.71
N ALA A 145 2.14 10.33 2.64
CA ALA A 145 1.33 9.41 1.84
C ALA A 145 0.77 8.26 2.68
N VAL A 146 1.61 7.62 3.49
CA VAL A 146 1.22 6.55 4.41
C VAL A 146 0.23 7.04 5.47
N ALA A 147 0.49 8.21 6.07
CA ALA A 147 -0.39 8.76 7.09
C ALA A 147 -1.78 9.06 6.52
N ALA A 148 -1.85 9.67 5.33
CA ALA A 148 -3.09 9.94 4.62
C ALA A 148 -3.84 8.65 4.28
N PHE A 149 -3.14 7.61 3.85
CA PHE A 149 -3.73 6.31 3.56
C PHE A 149 -4.31 5.63 4.80
N LEU A 150 -3.60 5.65 5.93
CA LEU A 150 -4.10 5.12 7.19
C LEU A 150 -5.34 5.90 7.66
N ASP A 151 -5.35 7.22 7.51
CA ASP A 151 -6.51 8.07 7.87
C ASP A 151 -7.72 7.82 6.99
N PHE A 152 -7.49 7.53 5.70
CA PHE A 152 -8.52 7.04 4.80
C PHE A 152 -9.12 5.72 5.29
N LEU A 153 -8.28 4.70 5.58
CA LEU A 153 -8.75 3.40 6.05
C LEU A 153 -9.54 3.52 7.36
N LYS A 154 -9.02 4.31 8.30
CA LYS A 154 -9.69 4.59 9.56
C LYS A 154 -11.06 5.26 9.32
N SER A 155 -11.11 6.32 8.52
CA SER A 155 -12.35 7.05 8.24
C SER A 155 -13.38 6.17 7.52
N PHE A 156 -12.92 5.31 6.61
CA PHE A 156 -13.76 4.32 5.94
C PHE A 156 -14.41 3.37 6.96
N HIS A 157 -13.61 2.74 7.84
CA HIS A 157 -14.12 1.77 8.82
C HIS A 157 -14.93 2.41 9.96
N ASP A 158 -14.69 3.69 10.26
CA ASP A 158 -15.52 4.46 11.19
C ASP A 158 -16.86 4.90 10.58
N GLY A 159 -17.09 4.68 9.28
CA GLY A 159 -18.27 5.18 8.56
C GLY A 159 -18.30 6.70 8.41
N ALA A 160 -17.14 7.35 8.54
CA ALA A 160 -16.97 8.80 8.54
C ALA A 160 -16.26 9.32 7.27
N LEU A 161 -16.06 8.46 6.26
CA LEU A 161 -15.39 8.84 5.03
C LEU A 161 -16.25 9.80 4.21
N ASP A 162 -15.72 11.01 4.00
CA ASP A 162 -16.23 11.91 2.97
C ASP A 162 -15.74 11.44 1.60
N ALA A 163 -16.66 11.12 0.69
CA ALA A 163 -16.32 10.66 -0.66
C ALA A 163 -15.57 11.71 -1.49
N ASP A 164 -15.66 13.00 -1.14
CA ASP A 164 -14.95 14.09 -1.81
C ASP A 164 -13.55 14.34 -1.22
N SER A 165 -13.17 13.63 -0.15
CA SER A 165 -11.82 13.67 0.42
C SER A 165 -10.77 12.93 -0.43
N ILE A 166 -11.22 12.06 -1.34
CA ILE A 166 -10.36 11.30 -2.26
C ILE A 166 -10.79 11.58 -3.70
N SER A 167 -9.90 12.19 -4.48
CA SER A 167 -10.17 12.54 -5.87
C SER A 167 -10.45 11.27 -6.69
N GLY A 168 -11.57 11.26 -7.42
CA GLY A 168 -11.95 10.15 -8.31
C GLY A 168 -12.57 8.92 -7.62
N LEU A 169 -12.82 8.96 -6.29
CA LEU A 169 -13.37 7.80 -5.57
C LEU A 169 -14.76 7.37 -6.06
N LYS A 170 -15.65 8.32 -6.36
CA LYS A 170 -17.02 8.03 -6.83
C LYS A 170 -17.06 7.29 -8.17
N GLU A 171 -16.04 7.51 -9.01
CA GLU A 171 -15.93 6.94 -10.36
C GLU A 171 -14.85 5.85 -10.43
N ALA A 172 -14.36 5.41 -9.27
CA ALA A 172 -13.20 4.54 -9.18
C ALA A 172 -13.42 3.21 -9.91
N PRO A 173 -12.59 2.87 -10.91
CA PRO A 173 -12.70 1.58 -11.56
C PRO A 173 -12.19 0.49 -10.60
N MET A 174 -13.10 -0.38 -10.16
CA MET A 174 -12.72 -1.58 -9.41
C MET A 174 -12.15 -2.63 -10.35
N MET A 175 -10.87 -2.98 -10.20
CA MET A 175 -10.26 -4.08 -10.94
C MET A 175 -9.70 -5.15 -10.01
N GLY A 176 -10.22 -6.38 -10.12
CA GLY A 176 -9.79 -7.50 -9.28
C GLY A 176 -10.03 -7.29 -7.79
N GLY A 177 -11.06 -6.51 -7.43
CA GLY A 177 -11.34 -6.16 -6.02
C GLY A 177 -10.31 -5.19 -5.42
N LYS A 178 -9.59 -4.43 -6.25
CA LYS A 178 -8.60 -3.45 -5.80
C LYS A 178 -8.98 -2.04 -6.20
N LEU A 179 -9.03 -1.15 -5.21
CA LEU A 179 -8.97 0.29 -5.36
C LEU A 179 -7.49 0.70 -5.34
N LEU A 180 -6.99 1.33 -6.39
CA LEU A 180 -5.63 1.85 -6.43
C LEU A 180 -5.65 3.33 -6.12
N VAL A 181 -4.81 3.75 -5.17
CA VAL A 181 -4.64 5.16 -4.81
C VAL A 181 -3.18 5.52 -4.75
N HIS A 182 -2.85 6.76 -5.07
CA HIS A 182 -1.57 7.38 -4.73
C HIS A 182 -1.83 8.68 -3.96
N PHE A 183 -0.77 9.23 -3.38
CA PHE A 183 -0.83 10.53 -2.72
C PHE A 183 -0.25 11.59 -3.65
N ASN A 184 -1.06 12.58 -4.01
CA ASN A 184 -0.64 13.70 -4.83
C ASN A 184 0.00 14.77 -3.93
N GLN A 185 1.28 15.07 -4.19
CA GLN A 185 2.04 16.01 -3.37
C GLN A 185 1.59 17.46 -3.51
N GLU A 186 1.03 17.84 -4.66
CA GLU A 186 0.54 19.22 -4.88
C GLU A 186 -0.78 19.44 -4.16
N SER A 187 -1.72 18.50 -4.27
CA SER A 187 -3.04 18.61 -3.66
C SER A 187 -3.05 18.17 -2.18
N GLN A 188 -2.01 17.48 -1.73
CA GLN A 188 -1.88 16.85 -0.39
C GLN A 188 -3.06 15.91 -0.08
N ARG A 189 -3.54 15.18 -1.10
CA ARG A 189 -4.68 14.27 -1.01
C ARG A 189 -4.39 12.94 -1.69
N LEU A 190 -5.16 11.93 -1.30
CA LEU A 190 -5.21 10.68 -2.04
C LEU A 190 -6.04 10.86 -3.31
N GLU A 191 -5.57 10.27 -4.40
CA GLU A 191 -6.25 10.27 -5.69
C GLU A 191 -6.34 8.84 -6.21
N VAL A 192 -7.48 8.50 -6.82
CA VAL A 192 -7.69 7.19 -7.42
C VAL A 192 -6.98 7.09 -8.76
N ILE A 193 -6.31 5.96 -8.96
CA ILE A 193 -5.64 5.64 -10.22
C ILE A 193 -6.38 4.51 -10.93
N ALA A 194 -6.67 4.71 -12.20
CA ALA A 194 -7.13 3.64 -13.08
C ALA A 194 -5.92 2.84 -13.61
N PRO A 195 -5.85 1.51 -13.42
CA PRO A 195 -4.73 0.70 -13.90
C PRO A 195 -4.65 0.58 -15.43
N ILE A 196 -5.71 1.00 -16.14
CA ILE A 196 -5.75 1.09 -17.59
C ILE A 196 -5.90 2.57 -17.99
N PRO A 197 -4.99 3.12 -18.81
CA PRO A 197 -5.11 4.48 -19.31
C PRO A 197 -6.45 4.72 -20.01
N GLU A 198 -6.99 5.93 -19.88
CA GLU A 198 -8.30 6.28 -20.44
C GLU A 198 -8.38 6.06 -21.95
N HIS A 199 -7.34 6.40 -22.70
CA HIS A 199 -7.31 6.18 -24.15
C HIS A 199 -7.44 4.69 -24.51
N VAL A 200 -6.81 3.79 -23.75
CA VAL A 200 -6.94 2.33 -23.94
C VAL A 200 -8.34 1.86 -23.55
N ARG A 201 -8.91 2.38 -22.45
CA ARG A 201 -10.30 2.06 -22.04
C ARG A 201 -11.32 2.46 -23.09
N ASN A 202 -11.08 3.57 -23.78
CA ASN A 202 -11.95 4.12 -24.82
C ASN A 202 -11.67 3.55 -26.22
N GLY A 203 -10.77 2.56 -26.35
CA GLY A 203 -10.46 1.90 -27.62
C GLY A 203 -9.69 2.78 -28.61
N LEU A 204 -9.04 3.85 -28.15
CA LEU A 204 -8.18 4.69 -28.97
C LEU A 204 -6.80 4.03 -29.12
N PRO A 205 -6.19 4.05 -30.31
CA PRO A 205 -4.89 3.44 -30.55
C PRO A 205 -3.79 4.09 -29.70
N THR A 206 -2.86 3.25 -29.22
CA THR A 206 -1.61 3.63 -28.53
C THR A 206 -0.55 4.15 -29.50
#